data_AF-A0A640W3R5-F1
#
_entry.id   AF-A0A640W3R5-F1
#
_cell.length_a   1.000
_cell.length_b   1.000
_cell.length_c   1.000
_cell.angle_alpha   90.00
_cell.angle_beta   90.00
_cell.angle_gamma   90.00
#
_symmetry.space_group_name_H-M   'P 1'
#
loop_
_entity.id
_entity.type
_entity.pdbx_description
1 polymer ?
#
loop_
_entity_poly.entity_id
_entity_poly.type
_entity_poly.pdbx_seq_one_letter_code
_entity_poly.pdbx_strand_id
1 'polypeptide(L)'
;MNNRMLAMFLVAMFLVGTIIPMVEENNATTEIKIRKFKDNRNFIPILTEKGLEIVAKGKPPGVGRDKAPSVTITNPEDGATVSDVVTITVTVSDKEDDPDPVPDIYIDGVYVATANSYDWDTNCIFRWKPYNRGESNRFSRQYWL
;
A
#
# COMPACT_ATOMS: atom_id res chain seq x y z
N MET A 1 82.05 33.62 -54.18
CA MET A 1 81.00 32.60 -54.03
C MET A 1 80.21 32.55 -55.33
N ASN A 2 80.11 31.39 -55.99
CA ASN A 2 79.51 31.31 -57.32
C ASN A 2 77.99 31.52 -57.22
N ASN A 3 77.38 32.28 -58.12
CA ASN A 3 75.95 32.63 -58.08
C ASN A 3 75.03 31.40 -58.00
N ARG A 4 75.47 30.26 -58.56
CA ARG A 4 74.77 28.97 -58.47
C ARG A 4 74.77 28.39 -57.04
N MET A 5 75.85 28.62 -56.29
CA MET A 5 75.98 28.17 -54.91
C MET A 5 75.15 29.04 -53.95
N LEU A 6 75.11 30.35 -54.17
CA LEU A 6 74.25 31.27 -53.41
C LEU A 6 72.75 30.98 -53.65
N ALA A 7 72.35 30.73 -54.90
CA ALA A 7 70.97 30.39 -55.23
C ALA A 7 70.52 29.08 -54.56
N MET A 8 71.38 28.06 -54.54
CA MET A 8 71.08 26.81 -53.85
C MET A 8 70.93 26.99 -52.33
N PHE A 9 71.76 27.83 -51.71
CA PHE A 9 71.63 28.14 -50.27
C PHE A 9 70.31 28.85 -49.94
N LEU A 10 69.88 29.81 -50.78
CA LEU A 10 68.61 30.51 -50.58
C LEU A 10 67.40 29.59 -50.75
N VAL A 11 67.43 28.67 -51.72
CA VAL A 11 66.36 27.67 -51.90
C VAL A 11 66.30 26.71 -50.71
N ALA A 12 67.45 26.27 -50.20
CA ALA A 12 67.50 25.39 -49.03
C ALA A 12 66.96 26.07 -47.76
N MET A 13 67.30 27.34 -47.51
CA MET A 13 66.75 28.10 -46.38
C MET A 13 65.23 28.30 -46.50
N PHE A 14 64.71 28.53 -47.71
CA PHE A 14 63.28 28.69 -47.93
C PHE A 14 62.52 27.37 -47.70
N LEU A 15 63.09 26.23 -48.12
CA LEU A 15 62.50 24.91 -47.91
C LEU A 15 62.43 24.52 -46.42
N VAL A 16 63.47 24.84 -45.63
CA VAL A 16 63.50 24.52 -44.19
C VAL A 16 62.51 25.37 -43.38
N GLY A 17 62.19 26.60 -43.81
CA GLY A 17 61.28 27.50 -43.09
C GLY A 17 59.78 27.22 -43.24
N THR A 18 59.37 26.38 -44.20
CA THR A 18 57.94 26.15 -44.48
C THR A 18 57.33 24.95 -43.75
N ILE A 19 58.14 24.16 -43.05
CA ILE A 19 57.69 22.93 -42.39
C ILE A 19 57.62 23.17 -40.87
N ILE A 20 56.70 24.03 -40.43
CA ILE A 20 56.29 24.03 -39.02
C ILE A 20 55.11 23.03 -38.93
N PRO A 21 55.25 21.89 -38.23
CA PRO A 21 54.09 21.05 -37.96
C PRO A 21 53.18 21.82 -37.01
N MET A 22 52.04 22.28 -37.50
CA MET A 22 50.99 22.83 -36.67
C MET A 22 50.34 21.65 -35.92
N VAL A 23 50.83 21.38 -34.70
CA VAL A 23 50.17 20.43 -33.80
C VAL A 23 48.95 21.14 -33.25
N GLU A 24 47.80 20.89 -33.87
CA GLU A 24 46.50 21.25 -33.30
C GLU A 24 46.24 20.31 -32.12
N GLU A 25 46.36 20.85 -30.90
CA GLU A 25 46.07 20.13 -29.68
C GLU A 25 44.54 19.97 -29.56
N ASN A 26 44.04 18.81 -30.00
CA ASN A 26 42.62 18.46 -29.89
C ASN A 26 42.28 18.11 -28.43
N ASN A 27 42.17 19.13 -27.58
CA ASN A 27 41.66 18.99 -26.23
C ASN A 27 40.13 18.85 -26.24
N ALA A 28 39.64 17.76 -26.83
CA ALA A 28 38.24 17.37 -26.72
C ALA A 28 37.98 16.79 -25.32
N THR A 29 37.93 17.66 -24.32
CA THR A 29 37.45 17.30 -22.98
C THR A 29 35.97 16.95 -23.09
N THR A 30 35.64 15.67 -22.98
CA THR A 30 34.23 15.24 -22.94
C THR A 30 33.66 15.61 -21.58
N GLU A 31 33.04 16.79 -21.47
CA GLU A 31 32.38 17.20 -20.24
C GLU A 31 31.16 16.29 -20.00
N ILE A 32 31.23 15.41 -19.00
CA ILE A 32 30.06 14.68 -18.52
C ILE A 32 29.17 15.69 -17.80
N LYS A 33 28.28 16.33 -18.55
CA LYS A 33 27.30 17.26 -18.00
C LYS A 33 26.26 16.44 -17.23
N ILE A 34 26.52 16.20 -15.95
CA ILE A 34 25.62 15.47 -15.06
C ILE A 34 24.29 16.23 -15.01
N ARG A 35 23.24 15.71 -15.65
CA ARG A 35 21.91 16.29 -15.49
C ARG A 35 21.50 16.09 -14.04
N LYS A 36 21.24 17.19 -13.32
CA LYS A 36 20.69 17.12 -11.95
C LYS A 36 19.38 16.35 -12.02
N PHE A 37 19.33 15.17 -11.39
CA PHE A 37 18.08 14.43 -11.23
C PHE A 37 17.15 15.25 -10.33
N LYS A 38 16.09 15.81 -10.92
CA LYS A 38 15.02 16.47 -10.18
C LYS A 38 13.87 15.49 -10.02
N ASP A 39 13.80 14.83 -8.86
CA ASP A 39 12.67 13.95 -8.54
C ASP A 39 11.42 14.80 -8.26
N ASN A 40 10.58 15.00 -9.28
CA ASN A 40 9.34 15.76 -9.20
C ASN A 40 8.11 14.87 -8.95
N ARG A 41 8.31 13.62 -8.52
CA ARG A 41 7.19 12.74 -8.18
C ARG A 41 6.58 13.16 -6.85
N ASN A 42 5.26 13.11 -6.79
CA ASN A 42 4.49 13.31 -5.55
C ASN A 42 4.56 12.09 -4.63
N PHE A 43 4.94 10.93 -5.16
CA PHE A 43 5.01 9.66 -4.44
C PHE A 43 6.37 8.97 -4.64
N ILE A 44 6.83 8.31 -3.59
CA ILE A 44 8.10 7.59 -3.54
C ILE A 44 7.79 6.13 -3.19
N PRO A 45 8.30 5.16 -3.96
CA PRO A 45 8.26 3.76 -3.55
C PRO A 45 9.20 3.56 -2.36
N ILE A 46 8.69 2.97 -1.29
CA ILE A 46 9.44 2.61 -0.09
C ILE A 46 9.30 1.11 0.16
N LEU A 47 10.36 0.46 0.61
CA LEU A 47 10.29 -0.93 1.08
C LEU A 47 9.98 -0.91 2.58
N THR A 48 8.84 -1.48 2.95
CA THR A 48 8.40 -1.70 4.34
C THR A 48 8.41 -3.19 4.67
N GLU A 49 8.11 -3.52 5.92
CA GLU A 49 7.90 -4.92 6.36
C GLU A 49 6.75 -5.63 5.61
N LYS A 50 5.80 -4.86 5.06
CA LYS A 50 4.68 -5.38 4.26
C LYS A 50 4.99 -5.48 2.76
N GLY A 51 6.19 -5.05 2.32
CA GLY A 51 6.61 -5.09 0.93
C GLY A 51 6.85 -3.70 0.33
N LEU A 52 6.70 -3.59 -0.99
CA LEU A 52 6.89 -2.31 -1.70
C LEU A 52 5.62 -1.46 -1.60
N GLU A 53 5.68 -0.38 -0.84
CA GLU A 53 4.58 0.58 -0.69
C GLU A 53 4.86 1.88 -1.47
N ILE A 54 3.80 2.54 -1.95
CA ILE A 54 3.90 3.86 -2.60
C ILE A 54 3.40 4.91 -1.63
N VAL A 55 4.29 5.77 -1.13
CA VAL A 55 3.96 6.78 -0.11
C VAL A 55 4.15 8.19 -0.64
N ALA A 56 3.30 9.12 -0.21
CA ALA A 56 3.43 10.53 -0.55
C ALA A 56 4.78 11.08 -0.05
N LYS A 57 5.46 11.85 -0.90
CA LYS A 57 6.76 12.46 -0.60
C LYS A 57 6.68 13.30 0.67
N GLY A 58 7.42 12.91 1.71
CA GLY A 58 7.46 13.60 3.01
C GLY A 58 6.52 13.02 4.09
N LYS A 59 5.65 12.06 3.75
CA LYS A 59 4.93 11.26 4.74
C LYS A 59 5.86 10.11 5.17
N PRO A 60 6.13 9.92 6.48
CA PRO A 60 6.88 8.76 6.93
C PRO A 60 6.15 7.48 6.51
N PRO A 61 6.88 6.38 6.23
CA PRO A 61 6.29 5.06 6.10
C PRO A 61 5.29 4.85 7.23
N GLY A 62 4.04 4.56 6.88
CA GLY A 62 3.05 4.19 7.86
C GLY A 62 3.49 2.85 8.44
N VAL A 63 4.26 2.87 9.53
CA VAL A 63 4.25 1.75 10.47
C VAL A 63 2.81 1.75 10.95
N GLY A 64 1.97 0.97 10.28
CA GLY A 64 0.53 0.97 10.46
C GLY A 64 0.28 0.64 11.92
N ARG A 65 0.02 1.67 12.72
CA ARG A 65 -0.57 1.48 14.04
C ARG A 65 -2.06 1.30 13.80
N ASP A 66 -2.36 0.26 13.05
CA ASP A 66 -3.71 -0.22 12.89
C ASP A 66 -4.19 -0.66 14.27
N LYS A 67 -5.36 -0.18 14.67
CA LYS A 67 -5.92 -0.44 15.98
C LYS A 67 -7.10 -1.37 15.79
N ALA A 68 -7.24 -2.32 16.70
CA ALA A 68 -8.44 -3.15 16.69
C ALA A 68 -9.69 -2.24 16.81
N PRO A 69 -10.78 -2.56 16.09
CA PRO A 69 -12.03 -1.83 16.16
C PRO A 69 -12.60 -1.87 17.58
N SER A 70 -13.29 -0.80 17.97
CA SER A 70 -14.02 -0.73 19.23
C SER A 70 -15.47 -1.13 19.00
N VAL A 71 -15.94 -2.15 19.73
CA VAL A 71 -17.33 -2.64 19.67
C VAL A 71 -18.04 -2.31 20.98
N THR A 72 -19.26 -1.81 20.92
CA THR A 72 -20.08 -1.50 22.10
C THR A 72 -21.53 -1.92 21.88
N ILE A 73 -22.06 -2.70 22.82
CA ILE A 73 -23.49 -3.03 22.88
C ILE A 73 -24.20 -1.86 23.55
N THR A 74 -25.17 -1.26 22.88
CA THR A 74 -25.93 -0.10 23.38
C THR A 74 -27.30 -0.48 23.92
N ASN A 75 -27.82 -1.65 23.55
CA ASN A 75 -29.01 -2.25 24.13
C ASN A 75 -28.94 -3.79 23.96
N PRO A 76 -29.36 -4.58 24.95
CA PRO A 76 -29.75 -4.19 26.32
C PRO A 76 -28.56 -3.72 27.16
N GLU A 77 -28.83 -3.08 28.30
CA GLU A 77 -27.80 -2.74 29.29
C GLU A 77 -27.24 -4.00 29.97
N ASP A 78 -25.97 -3.94 30.40
CA ASP A 78 -25.36 -5.06 31.12
C ASP A 78 -26.12 -5.37 32.42
N GLY A 79 -26.38 -6.65 32.65
CA GLY A 79 -27.18 -7.12 33.80
C GLY A 79 -28.69 -6.86 33.71
N ALA A 80 -29.21 -6.31 32.61
CA ALA A 80 -30.64 -6.14 32.41
C ALA A 80 -31.37 -7.50 32.40
N THR A 81 -32.51 -7.57 33.09
CA THR A 81 -33.45 -8.68 32.90
C THR A 81 -34.29 -8.40 31.67
N VAL A 82 -34.27 -9.35 30.72
CA VAL A 82 -34.94 -9.21 29.43
C VAL A 82 -35.98 -10.31 29.23
N SER A 83 -37.07 -10.01 28.54
CA SER A 83 -38.16 -10.95 28.22
C SER A 83 -38.80 -10.63 26.86
N ASP A 84 -39.50 -11.62 26.29
CA ASP A 84 -40.10 -11.56 24.95
C ASP A 84 -39.06 -11.21 23.87
N VAL A 85 -39.37 -10.26 22.99
CA VAL A 85 -38.48 -9.82 21.91
C VAL A 85 -37.69 -8.60 22.35
N VAL A 86 -36.37 -8.69 22.23
CA VAL A 86 -35.41 -7.67 22.62
C VAL A 86 -34.53 -7.32 21.42
N THR A 87 -34.53 -6.06 21.01
CA THR A 87 -33.65 -5.60 19.93
C THR A 87 -32.26 -5.34 20.47
N ILE A 88 -31.29 -6.18 20.13
CA ILE A 88 -29.88 -5.96 20.44
C ILE A 88 -29.34 -4.92 19.46
N THR A 89 -28.72 -3.85 19.97
CA THR A 89 -28.08 -2.82 19.14
C THR A 89 -26.60 -2.70 19.47
N VAL A 90 -25.78 -2.61 18.43
CA VAL A 90 -24.31 -2.59 18.52
C VAL A 90 -23.76 -1.46 17.67
N THR A 91 -22.75 -0.78 18.21
CA THR A 91 -21.97 0.23 17.48
C THR A 91 -20.53 -0.23 17.37
N VAL A 92 -19.95 -0.04 16.18
CA VAL A 92 -18.53 -0.29 15.91
C VAL A 92 -17.87 1.02 15.50
N SER A 93 -16.63 1.23 15.93
CA SER A 93 -15.80 2.35 15.48
C SER A 93 -14.40 1.86 15.15
N ASP A 94 -13.99 2.09 13.92
CA ASP A 94 -12.67 1.86 13.37
C ASP A 94 -12.27 3.09 12.54
N LYS A 95 -11.17 3.77 12.89
CA LYS A 95 -10.78 5.00 12.17
C LYS A 95 -9.94 4.69 10.95
N GLU A 96 -9.42 3.47 10.88
CA GLU A 96 -8.51 2.99 9.87
C GLU A 96 -9.28 2.35 8.70
N ASP A 97 -10.51 1.87 8.96
CA ASP A 97 -11.45 1.37 7.96
C ASP A 97 -12.58 2.39 7.65
N ASP A 98 -12.86 2.62 6.37
CA ASP A 98 -14.00 3.40 5.89
C ASP A 98 -14.70 2.65 4.75
N PRO A 99 -15.93 2.11 4.95
CA PRO A 99 -16.77 2.27 6.15
C PRO A 99 -16.33 1.38 7.33
N ASP A 100 -16.81 1.72 8.54
CA ASP A 100 -16.64 0.88 9.73
C ASP A 100 -17.08 -0.59 9.46
N PRO A 101 -16.39 -1.59 10.04
CA PRO A 101 -16.74 -2.99 9.86
C PRO A 101 -18.06 -3.35 10.57
N VAL A 102 -18.76 -4.35 10.03
CA VAL A 102 -20.02 -4.86 10.60
C VAL A 102 -19.71 -5.95 11.64
N PRO A 103 -20.29 -5.89 12.87
CA PRO A 103 -19.99 -6.85 13.92
C PRO A 103 -20.76 -8.15 13.74
N ASP A 104 -20.20 -9.23 14.28
CA ASP A 104 -20.90 -10.49 14.51
C ASP A 104 -21.53 -10.49 15.91
N ILE A 105 -22.79 -10.91 15.99
CA ILE A 105 -23.56 -11.02 17.23
C ILE A 105 -23.64 -12.50 17.62
N TYR A 106 -23.36 -12.78 18.90
CA TYR A 106 -23.42 -14.11 19.50
C TYR A 106 -24.31 -14.10 20.74
N ILE A 107 -25.15 -15.12 20.91
CA ILE A 107 -25.94 -15.37 22.13
C ILE A 107 -25.44 -16.67 22.74
N ASP A 108 -24.98 -16.63 23.99
CA ASP A 108 -24.38 -17.78 24.69
C ASP A 108 -23.27 -18.48 23.89
N GLY A 109 -22.48 -17.69 23.14
CA GLY A 109 -21.41 -18.19 22.27
C GLY A 109 -21.86 -18.76 20.93
N VAL A 110 -23.17 -18.76 20.64
CA VAL A 110 -23.74 -19.19 19.35
C VAL A 110 -23.92 -17.99 18.43
N TYR A 111 -23.32 -18.05 17.23
CA TYR A 111 -23.50 -17.03 16.20
C TYR A 111 -24.97 -16.90 15.79
N VAL A 112 -25.49 -15.67 15.78
CA VAL A 112 -26.87 -15.37 15.36
C VAL A 112 -26.96 -14.50 14.11
N ALA A 113 -26.08 -13.49 13.96
CA ALA A 113 -26.13 -12.55 12.84
C ALA A 113 -24.82 -11.78 12.65
N THR A 114 -24.63 -11.20 11.46
CA THR A 114 -23.63 -10.16 11.18
C THR A 114 -24.37 -8.87 10.86
N ALA A 115 -24.56 -8.00 11.85
CA ALA A 115 -25.37 -6.79 11.75
C ALA A 115 -25.17 -5.87 12.96
N ASN A 116 -25.53 -4.59 12.82
CA ASN A 116 -25.57 -3.63 13.94
C ASN A 116 -26.84 -3.73 14.81
N SER A 117 -27.81 -4.54 14.38
CA SER A 117 -29.08 -4.74 15.09
C SER A 117 -29.59 -6.16 14.88
N TYR A 118 -30.15 -6.77 15.93
CA TYR A 118 -30.74 -8.09 15.88
C TYR A 118 -31.90 -8.22 16.88
N ASP A 119 -33.08 -8.64 16.42
CA ASP A 119 -34.21 -8.92 17.29
C ASP A 119 -34.08 -10.32 17.88
N TRP A 120 -33.85 -10.38 19.19
CA TRP A 120 -33.73 -11.61 19.94
C TRP A 120 -35.03 -11.95 20.66
N ASP A 121 -35.67 -13.04 20.24
CA ASP A 121 -36.77 -13.64 20.99
C ASP A 121 -36.22 -14.53 22.11
N THR A 122 -36.40 -14.09 23.35
CA THR A 122 -35.95 -14.78 24.58
C THR A 122 -36.81 -16.00 24.93
N ASN A 123 -38.00 -16.13 24.34
CA ASN A 123 -38.86 -17.31 24.50
C ASN A 123 -38.47 -18.46 23.55
N CYS A 124 -37.62 -18.17 22.55
CA CYS A 124 -37.05 -19.18 21.65
C CYS A 124 -35.99 -20.02 22.38
N ILE A 125 -36.44 -20.98 23.20
CA ILE A 125 -35.58 -22.05 23.70
C ILE A 125 -34.99 -22.82 22.52
N PHE A 126 -33.65 -22.98 22.49
CA PHE A 126 -32.96 -23.85 21.54
C PHE A 126 -33.39 -25.30 21.79
N ARG A 127 -34.53 -25.70 21.23
CA ARG A 127 -35.11 -27.02 21.46
C ARG A 127 -34.34 -28.03 20.60
N TRP A 128 -33.41 -28.74 21.21
CA TRP A 128 -32.81 -29.94 20.62
C TRP A 128 -33.93 -30.94 20.33
N LYS A 129 -34.35 -31.06 19.06
CA LYS A 129 -35.19 -32.18 18.64
C LYS A 129 -34.27 -33.40 18.64
N PRO A 130 -34.52 -34.43 19.46
CA PRO A 130 -33.76 -35.67 19.33
C PRO A 130 -33.90 -36.16 17.89
N TYR A 131 -32.77 -36.40 17.24
CA TYR A 131 -32.69 -36.92 15.89
C TYR A 131 -33.31 -38.33 15.88
N ASN A 132 -34.57 -38.44 15.48
CA ASN A 132 -35.17 -39.73 15.12
C ASN A 132 -34.55 -40.13 13.77
N ARG A 133 -33.62 -41.10 13.83
CA ARG A 133 -32.97 -41.70 12.67
C ARG A 133 -34.02 -42.42 11.82
N GLY A 134 -34.63 -41.70 10.88
CA GLY A 134 -35.68 -42.25 10.02
C GLY A 134 -35.87 -41.56 8.67
N GLU A 135 -35.50 -40.29 8.50
CA GLU A 135 -35.77 -39.59 7.24
C GLU A 135 -34.54 -38.84 6.73
N SER A 136 -34.26 -39.05 5.45
CA SER A 136 -33.11 -38.58 4.72
C SER A 136 -32.98 -37.06 4.71
N ASN A 137 -31.96 -36.59 5.43
CA ASN A 137 -31.02 -35.56 5.02
C ASN A 137 -31.60 -34.32 4.32
N ARG A 138 -32.31 -33.47 5.07
CA ARG A 138 -32.28 -32.01 4.88
C ARG A 138 -32.25 -31.34 6.26
N PHE A 139 -31.15 -30.66 6.58
CA PHE A 139 -31.11 -29.72 7.70
C PHE A 139 -31.98 -28.50 7.34
N SER A 140 -33.27 -28.53 7.66
CA SER A 140 -34.09 -27.33 7.61
C SER A 140 -34.02 -26.63 8.96
N ARG A 141 -33.34 -25.48 9.05
CA ARG A 141 -33.63 -24.49 10.08
C ARG A 141 -35.07 -24.04 9.86
N GLN A 142 -36.00 -24.51 10.68
CA GLN A 142 -37.32 -23.92 10.75
C GLN A 142 -37.41 -23.12 12.04
N TYR A 143 -37.32 -21.80 11.89
CA TYR A 143 -37.79 -20.85 12.89
C TYR A 143 -39.32 -20.85 12.78
N TRP A 144 -40.01 -21.26 13.85
CA TRP A 144 -41.46 -21.12 13.93
C TRP A 144 -41.77 -19.90 14.80
N LEU A 145 -42.71 -19.09 14.30
CA LEU A 145 -43.29 -17.88 14.90
C LEU A 145 -43.77 -18.09 16.34
#